data_AF-A0ABD0P187-F1
#
_entry.id   AF-A0ABD0P187-F1
#
_cell.length_a   1.000
_cell.length_b   1.000
_cell.length_c   1.000
_cell.angle_alpha   90.00
_cell.angle_beta   90.00
_cell.angle_gamma   90.00
#
_symmetry.space_group_name_H-M   'P 1'
#
loop_
_entity.id
_entity.type
_entity.pdbx_description
1 polymer ?
#
loop_
_entity_poly.entity_id
_entity_poly.type
_entity_poly.pdbx_seq_one_letter_code
_entity_poly.pdbx_strand_id
1 'polypeptide(L)' 'RYCTVHCTGYMRTWPTRQLGTDGEAEADKESSHFSCLVAVGRVHPHTLPQANGEIKVKPTEFVTRYAMDGKFTFVDQR' A
#
# COMPACT_ATOMS: atom_id res chain seq x y z
N ARG A 1 21.46 2.20 -1.22
CA ARG A 1 20.59 3.41 -1.22
C ARG A 1 19.15 2.92 -1.20
N TYR A 2 18.29 3.48 -0.34
CA TYR A 2 16.89 3.09 -0.19
C TYR A 2 15.97 4.30 -0.41
N CYS A 3 14.70 4.07 -0.76
CA CYS A 3 13.66 5.11 -0.87
C CYS A 3 12.32 4.65 -0.28
N THR A 4 11.49 5.59 0.13
CA THR A 4 10.13 5.34 0.64
C THR A 4 9.15 5.27 -0.53
N VAL A 5 8.39 4.17 -0.62
CA VAL A 5 7.36 3.95 -1.66
C VAL A 5 6.00 3.80 -0.99
N HIS A 6 5.02 4.59 -1.44
CA HIS A 6 3.62 4.44 -1.07
C HIS A 6 2.95 3.44 -2.02
N CYS A 7 2.57 2.28 -1.49
CA CYS A 7 1.87 1.25 -2.25
C CYS A 7 0.37 1.31 -2.00
N THR A 8 -0.43 1.31 -3.06
CA THR A 8 -1.89 1.18 -2.97
C THR A 8 -2.32 0.03 -3.87
N GLY A 9 -3.14 -0.87 -3.35
CA GLY A 9 -3.49 -2.10 -4.05
C GLY A 9 -4.67 -2.82 -3.43
N TYR A 10 -4.91 -4.03 -3.92
CA TYR A 10 -6.00 -4.91 -3.47
C TYR A 10 -5.57 -6.37 -3.54
N MET A 11 -6.12 -7.20 -2.64
CA MET A 11 -5.97 -8.64 -2.72
C MET A 11 -6.89 -9.15 -3.84
N ARG A 12 -6.33 -9.95 -4.75
CA ARG A 12 -7.10 -10.62 -5.78
C ARG A 12 -6.86 -12.11 -5.69
N THR A 13 -7.88 -12.86 -6.11
CA THR A 13 -7.86 -14.31 -6.22
C THR A 13 -8.19 -14.67 -7.66
N TRP A 14 -7.45 -15.60 -8.26
CA TRP A 14 -7.66 -16.04 -9.63
C TRP A 14 -8.11 -17.51 -9.62
N PRO A 15 -9.14 -17.87 -10.39
CA PRO A 15 -9.47 -19.27 -10.60
C PRO A 15 -8.36 -19.93 -11.41
N THR A 16 -7.89 -21.09 -10.93
CA THR A 16 -6.74 -21.85 -11.45
C THR A 16 -6.85 -22.19 -12.94
N ARG A 17 -8.08 -22.21 -13.50
CA ARG A 17 -8.35 -22.57 -14.91
C ARG A 17 -7.90 -21.55 -15.97
N GLN A 18 -7.52 -20.32 -15.59
CA GLN A 18 -7.08 -19.30 -16.56
C GLN A 18 -5.55 -19.18 -16.70
N LEU A 19 -4.76 -19.92 -15.92
CA LEU A 19 -3.30 -19.96 -16.04
C LEU A 19 -2.88 -21.33 -16.60
N GLY A 20 -3.23 -21.59 -17.86
CA GLY A 20 -2.66 -22.70 -18.62
C GLY A 20 -1.23 -22.35 -19.01
N THR A 21 -0.25 -22.95 -18.35
CA THR A 21 1.10 -23.12 -18.88
C THR A 21 1.53 -24.53 -18.51
N ASP A 22 1.91 -25.26 -19.54
CA ASP A 22 2.32 -26.67 -19.52
C ASP A 22 3.30 -26.95 -18.38
N GLY A 23 2.90 -27.83 -17.47
CA GLY A 23 3.67 -28.19 -16.29
C GLY A 23 2.92 -29.23 -15.49
N GLU A 24 2.99 -30.46 -15.98
CA GLU A 24 2.47 -31.67 -15.33
C GLU A 24 2.94 -31.74 -13.88
N ALA A 25 1.99 -31.67 -12.93
CA ALA A 25 2.17 -32.16 -11.58
C ALA A 25 0.79 -32.49 -11.00
N GLU A 26 0.41 -33.76 -11.17
CA GLU A 26 -0.60 -34.44 -10.38
C GLU A 26 -0.23 -34.37 -8.89
N ALA A 27 -0.88 -33.50 -8.13
CA ALA A 27 -0.89 -33.56 -6.67
C ALA A 27 -2.17 -32.92 -6.10
N ASP A 28 -3.13 -33.80 -5.86
CA ASP A 28 -4.17 -33.78 -4.82
C ASP A 28 -5.22 -32.64 -4.77
N LYS A 29 -6.41 -33.06 -4.39
CA LYS A 29 -7.67 -32.32 -4.39
C LYS A 29 -7.70 -31.21 -3.34
N GLU A 30 -7.38 -30.00 -3.75
CA GLU A 30 -8.02 -28.78 -3.23
C GLU A 30 -7.90 -27.76 -4.34
N SER A 31 -8.99 -27.16 -4.79
CA SER A 31 -8.98 -26.10 -5.81
C SER A 31 -8.14 -24.92 -5.31
N SER A 32 -6.84 -24.95 -5.60
CA SER A 32 -5.86 -23.99 -5.10
C SER A 32 -6.05 -22.66 -5.82
N HIS A 33 -6.92 -21.84 -5.25
CA HIS A 33 -7.13 -20.47 -5.63
C HIS A 33 -5.84 -19.67 -5.41
N PHE A 34 -5.15 -19.28 -6.48
CA PHE A 34 -3.99 -18.39 -6.38
C PHE A 34 -4.47 -17.03 -5.85
N SER A 35 -3.86 -16.50 -4.79
CA SER A 35 -4.20 -15.19 -4.23
C SER A 35 -2.94 -14.35 -4.07
N CYS A 36 -3.00 -13.07 -4.45
CA CYS A 36 -1.85 -12.18 -4.50
C CYS A 36 -2.29 -10.72 -4.40
N LEU A 37 -1.39 -9.87 -3.92
CA LEU A 37 -1.59 -8.43 -3.84
C LEU A 37 -1.21 -7.80 -5.18
N VAL A 38 -2.18 -7.17 -5.83
CA VAL A 38 -1.91 -6.31 -6.99
C VAL A 38 -1.84 -4.87 -6.48
N ALA A 39 -0.68 -4.22 -6.62
CA ALA A 39 -0.46 -2.89 -6.11
C ALA A 39 0.33 -2.00 -7.07
N VAL A 40 0.11 -0.69 -6.95
CA VAL A 40 0.90 0.36 -7.61
C VAL A 40 1.75 1.05 -6.55
N GLY A 41 3.06 1.11 -6.77
CA GLY A 41 4.00 1.85 -5.92
C GLY A 41 4.27 3.24 -6.49
N ARG A 42 4.23 4.28 -5.62
CA ARG A 42 4.58 5.66 -5.96
C ARG A 42 5.62 6.21 -4.97
N VAL A 43 6.64 6.90 -5.48
CA VAL A 43 7.58 7.66 -4.64
C VAL A 43 7.06 9.10 -4.55
N HIS A 44 6.67 9.54 -3.36
CA HIS A 44 6.24 10.93 -3.14
C HIS A 44 7.45 11.83 -2.85
N PRO A 45 7.60 12.96 -3.55
CA PRO A 45 8.64 13.93 -3.22
C PRO A 45 8.32 14.60 -1.88
N HIS A 46 9.33 14.79 -1.02
CA HIS A 46 9.19 15.44 0.29
C HIS A 46 9.06 16.98 0.21
N THR A 47 8.78 17.53 -0.96
CA THR A 47 8.66 18.98 -1.14
C THR A 47 7.31 19.45 -0.61
N LEU A 48 7.34 20.23 0.47
CA LEU A 48 6.19 20.99 0.92
C LEU A 48 5.76 21.94 -0.20
N PRO A 49 4.46 22.05 -0.53
CA PRO A 49 4.01 23.04 -1.49
C PRO A 49 4.41 24.43 -0.97
N GLN A 50 5.17 25.18 -1.77
CA GLN A 50 5.47 26.58 -1.44
C GLN A 50 4.17 27.36 -1.53
N ALA A 51 3.75 27.94 -0.41
CA ALA A 51 2.61 28.86 -0.40
C ALA A 51 3.05 30.17 -1.08
N ASN A 52 2.78 30.28 -2.38
CA ASN A 52 2.89 31.57 -3.07
C ASN A 52 1.72 32.42 -2.56
N GLY A 53 2.04 33.51 -1.84
CA GLY A 53 1.21 34.21 -0.85
C GLY A 53 -0.20 34.68 -1.22
N GLU A 54 -0.71 34.38 -2.41
CA GLU A 54 -2.11 34.62 -2.82
C GLU A 54 -3.01 33.38 -2.77
N ILE A 55 -2.46 32.15 -2.81
CA ILE A 55 -3.27 30.93 -2.85
C ILE A 55 -3.29 30.28 -1.46
N LYS A 56 -4.48 30.22 -0.86
CA LYS A 56 -4.70 29.48 0.39
C LYS A 56 -4.72 27.98 0.11
N VAL A 57 -3.56 27.33 0.27
CA VAL A 57 -3.42 25.87 0.19
C VAL A 57 -3.75 25.24 1.54
N LYS A 58 -4.49 24.13 1.55
CA LYS A 58 -4.70 23.36 2.79
C LYS A 58 -3.38 22.70 3.21
N PRO A 59 -2.92 22.85 4.46
CA PRO A 59 -1.72 22.16 4.93
C PRO A 59 -1.91 20.65 4.95
N THR A 60 -0.81 19.93 4.76
CA THR A 60 -0.75 18.48 5.02
C THR A 60 -0.82 18.25 6.54
N GLU A 61 -1.72 17.37 6.97
CA GLU A 61 -2.01 17.09 8.39
C GLU A 61 -2.10 15.57 8.60
N PHE A 62 -1.64 15.10 9.77
CA PHE A 62 -1.71 13.70 10.19
C PHE A 62 -2.27 13.61 11.61
N VAL A 63 -2.86 12.47 11.96
CA VAL A 63 -3.49 12.25 13.27
C VAL A 63 -2.63 11.33 14.11
N THR A 64 -2.42 11.70 15.38
CA THR A 64 -1.74 10.85 16.37
C THR A 64 -2.58 10.62 17.61
N ARG A 65 -2.30 9.51 18.31
CA ARG A 65 -2.72 9.29 19.70
C ARG A 65 -1.48 8.98 20.53
N TYR A 66 -1.45 9.42 21.79
CA TYR A 66 -0.34 9.19 22.70
C TYR A 66 -0.83 8.74 24.08
N ALA A 67 -0.02 7.94 24.76
CA ALA A 67 -0.25 7.54 26.14
C ALA A 67 0.12 8.67 27.11
N MET A 68 -0.26 8.54 28.38
CA MET A 68 0.01 9.57 29.41
C MET A 68 1.50 9.84 29.64
N ASP A 69 2.37 8.89 29.28
CA ASP A 69 3.83 9.05 29.31
C ASP A 69 4.40 9.73 28.05
N GLY A 70 3.53 10.20 27.14
CA GLY A 70 3.90 10.91 25.91
C GLY A 70 4.28 10.01 24.73
N LYS A 71 4.25 8.68 24.87
CA LYS A 71 4.58 7.77 23.76
C LYS A 71 3.44 7.68 22.75
N PHE A 72 3.78 7.71 21.46
CA PHE A 72 2.80 7.50 20.40
C PHE A 72 2.23 6.07 20.45
N THR A 73 0.91 5.96 20.45
CA THR A 73 0.17 4.70 20.35
C THR A 73 -0.46 4.53 18.97
N PHE A 74 -0.51 5.60 18.16
CA PHE A 74 -1.04 5.59 16.81
C PHE A 74 -0.52 6.81 16.04
N VAL A 75 -0.21 6.61 14.76
CA VAL A 75 0.10 7.64 13.76
C VAL A 75 -0.58 7.21 12.46
N ASP A 76 -1.36 8.08 11.81
CA ASP A 76 -1.99 7.76 10.53
C ASP A 76 -1.02 7.89 9.33
N GLN A 77 -1.42 7.35 8.17
CA GLN A 77 -0.60 7.24 6.96
C GLN A 77 -0.76 8.42 5.99
N ARG A 78 -1.53 9.47 6.36
CA ARG A 78 -1.98 10.51 5.40
C ARG A 78 -0.87 11.14 4.57
#